data_AF-A0A7X7I955-F1
#
_entry.id   AF-A0A7X7I955-F1
#
_cell.length_a   1.000
_cell.length_b   1.000
_cell.length_c   1.000
_cell.angle_alpha   90.00
_cell.angle_beta   90.00
_cell.angle_gamma   90.00
#
_symmetry.space_group_name_H-M   'P 1'
#
loop_
_entity.id
_entity.type
_entity.pdbx_description
1 polymer ?
#
loop_
_entity_poly.entity_id
_entity_poly.type
_entity_poly.pdbx_seq_one_letter_code
_entity_poly.pdbx_strand_id
1 'polypeptide(L)'
;MTKNSLSIYNYTDYRIFLRDYYSNQKKIDKNFSHRFVALHVGASSSGWFSDIINARINLTQVYMVKLCKLLKFKQRESDYFELLVNYGQAESLEQKNRYLLKIFTYKEVKFSLIHREHFEFYTKW
;
A
#
# COMPACT_ATOMS: atom_id res chain seq x y z
N MET A 1 22.60 -3.10 9.09
CA MET A 1 21.43 -3.90 8.66
C MET A 1 20.40 -2.95 8.07
N THR A 2 20.38 -2.79 6.75
CA THR A 2 19.49 -1.86 6.05
C THR A 2 18.06 -2.38 6.11
N LYS A 3 17.28 -1.84 7.05
CA LYS A 3 15.83 -2.04 7.14
C LYS A 3 15.22 -1.45 5.87
N ASN A 4 15.03 -2.26 4.84
CA ASN A 4 14.24 -1.85 3.68
C ASN A 4 12.77 -1.83 4.11
N SER A 5 12.39 -0.78 4.85
CA SER A 5 11.03 -0.58 5.32
C SER A 5 10.18 -0.15 4.14
N LEU A 6 9.59 -1.13 3.45
CA LEU A 6 8.54 -0.90 2.46
C LEU A 6 7.47 0.00 3.08
N SER A 7 7.46 1.26 2.66
CA SER A 7 6.52 2.27 3.12
C SER A 7 5.49 2.49 2.02
N ILE A 8 4.20 2.28 2.31
CA ILE A 8 3.13 2.47 1.33
C ILE A 8 3.17 3.87 0.69
N TYR A 9 3.59 4.88 1.45
CA TYR A 9 3.72 6.27 1.00
C TYR A 9 4.74 6.48 -0.14
N ASN A 10 5.62 5.52 -0.39
CA ASN A 10 6.57 5.58 -1.50
C ASN A 10 5.94 5.12 -2.84
N TYR A 11 4.69 4.66 -2.82
CA TYR A 11 3.98 4.13 -3.97
C TYR A 11 2.87 5.07 -4.42
N THR A 12 2.61 5.07 -5.73
CA THR A 12 1.44 5.69 -6.38
C THR A 12 0.47 4.65 -6.96
N ASP A 13 0.88 3.37 -6.99
CA ASP A 13 0.08 2.24 -7.42
C ASP A 13 0.10 1.18 -6.32
N TYR A 14 -1.09 0.87 -5.79
CA TYR A 14 -1.26 -0.10 -4.73
C TYR A 14 -0.87 -1.53 -5.16
N ARG A 15 -1.00 -1.88 -6.45
CA ARG A 15 -0.67 -3.22 -6.97
C ARG A 15 0.84 -3.44 -6.99
N ILE A 16 1.62 -2.41 -7.32
CA ILE A 16 3.08 -2.45 -7.23
C ILE A 16 3.49 -2.66 -5.77
N PHE A 17 2.90 -1.90 -4.84
CA PHE A 17 3.15 -2.10 -3.41
C PHE A 17 2.84 -3.54 -2.96
N LEU A 18 1.67 -4.08 -3.33
CA LEU A 18 1.28 -5.45 -2.95
C LEU A 18 2.24 -6.50 -3.52
N ARG A 19 2.76 -6.30 -4.73
CA ARG A 19 3.76 -7.16 -5.37
C ARG A 19 5.09 -7.14 -4.63
N ASP A 20 5.56 -5.96 -4.27
CA ASP A 20 6.83 -5.78 -3.55
C ASP A 20 6.73 -6.33 -2.12
N TYR A 21 5.61 -6.05 -1.44
CA TYR A 21 5.32 -6.61 -0.12
C TYR A 21 5.29 -8.13 -0.17
N TYR A 22 4.57 -8.72 -1.12
CA TYR A 22 4.53 -10.17 -1.32
C TYR A 22 5.93 -10.75 -1.54
N SER A 23 6.70 -10.15 -2.44
CA SER A 23 8.06 -10.60 -2.77
C SER A 23 8.99 -10.53 -1.56
N ASN A 24 8.86 -9.50 -0.73
CA ASN A 24 9.62 -9.37 0.50
C ASN A 24 9.21 -10.41 1.54
N GLN A 25 7.91 -10.59 1.78
CA GLN A 25 7.41 -11.59 2.73
C GLN A 25 7.77 -13.01 2.29
N LYS A 26 7.74 -13.31 0.99
CA LYS A 26 8.15 -14.61 0.44
C LYS A 26 9.62 -14.94 0.69
N LYS A 27 10.50 -13.93 0.70
CA LYS A 27 11.92 -14.08 1.03
C LYS A 27 12.15 -14.40 2.50
N ILE A 28 11.30 -13.85 3.37
CA ILE A 28 11.36 -14.05 4.84
C ILE A 28 10.73 -15.41 5.21
N ASP A 29 9.56 -15.71 4.66
CA ASP A 29 8.81 -16.94 4.90
C ASP A 29 8.40 -17.57 3.56
N LYS A 30 8.99 -18.72 3.24
CA LYS A 30 8.68 -19.48 2.03
C LYS A 30 7.23 -19.96 1.99
N ASN A 31 6.52 -20.04 3.12
CA ASN A 31 5.11 -20.43 3.17
C ASN A 31 4.16 -19.28 2.81
N PHE A 32 4.65 -18.03 2.82
CA PHE A 32 3.86 -16.86 2.42
C PHE A 32 3.58 -16.90 0.91
N SER A 33 2.46 -17.51 0.51
CA SER A 33 2.05 -17.73 -0.89
C SER A 33 0.79 -16.94 -1.24
N HIS A 34 0.47 -16.80 -2.53
CA HIS A 34 -0.82 -16.23 -2.94
C HIS A 34 -2.02 -16.96 -2.32
N ARG A 35 -1.95 -18.30 -2.23
CA ARG A 35 -2.94 -19.13 -1.53
C ARG A 35 -3.02 -18.80 -0.04
N PHE A 36 -1.88 -18.61 0.63
CA PHE A 36 -1.86 -18.20 2.03
C PHE A 36 -2.59 -16.87 2.24
N VAL A 37 -2.29 -15.86 1.41
CA VAL A 37 -2.96 -14.55 1.49
C VAL A 37 -4.47 -14.70 1.27
N ALA A 38 -4.87 -15.43 0.22
CA ALA A 38 -6.28 -15.68 -0.08
C ALA A 38 -7.02 -16.35 1.09
N LEU A 39 -6.45 -17.40 1.67
CA LEU A 39 -7.02 -18.08 2.85
C LEU A 39 -7.12 -17.14 4.06
N HIS A 40 -6.08 -16.35 4.33
CA HIS A 40 -6.03 -15.46 5.48
C HIS A 40 -7.08 -14.33 5.40
N VAL A 41 -7.39 -13.86 4.19
CA VAL A 41 -8.47 -12.87 3.97
C VAL A 41 -9.84 -13.54 3.70
N GLY A 42 -9.91 -14.88 3.71
CA GLY A 42 -11.14 -15.62 3.41
C GLY A 42 -11.66 -15.41 2.00
N ALA A 43 -10.78 -15.29 1.01
CA ALA A 43 -11.13 -15.28 -0.40
C ALA A 43 -11.43 -16.71 -0.91
N SER A 44 -12.40 -16.83 -1.81
CA SER A 44 -12.86 -18.13 -2.33
C SER A 44 -11.86 -18.81 -3.27
N SER A 45 -11.06 -18.04 -4.01
CA SER A 45 -10.08 -18.55 -4.97
C SER A 45 -8.65 -18.40 -4.47
N SER A 46 -7.84 -19.44 -4.61
CA SER A 46 -6.40 -19.41 -4.33
C SER A 46 -5.63 -18.44 -5.23
N GLY A 47 -6.16 -18.13 -6.42
CA GLY A 47 -5.61 -17.17 -7.37
C GLY A 47 -5.95 -15.71 -7.07
N TRP A 48 -6.89 -15.45 -6.15
CA TRP A 48 -7.46 -14.12 -5.90
C TRP A 48 -6.40 -13.02 -5.74
N PHE A 49 -5.36 -13.27 -4.94
CA PHE A 49 -4.33 -12.27 -4.69
C PHE A 49 -3.45 -12.00 -5.93
N SER A 50 -3.18 -13.03 -6.74
CA SER A 50 -2.47 -12.87 -8.01
C SER A 50 -3.31 -12.11 -9.04
N ASP A 51 -4.62 -12.35 -9.07
CA ASP A 51 -5.54 -11.65 -9.97
C ASP A 51 -5.62 -10.15 -9.64
N ILE A 52 -5.57 -9.77 -8.35
CA ILE A 52 -5.47 -8.38 -7.90
C ILE A 52 -4.15 -7.74 -8.38
N ILE A 53 -3.01 -8.37 -8.13
CA ILE A 53 -1.67 -7.85 -8.49
C ILE A 53 -1.52 -7.69 -10.01
N ASN A 54 -2.15 -8.57 -10.79
CA ASN A 54 -2.14 -8.56 -12.25
C ASN A 54 -3.29 -7.74 -12.86
N ALA A 55 -4.04 -7.01 -12.04
CA ALA A 55 -5.17 -6.17 -12.46
C ALA A 55 -6.29 -6.91 -13.22
N ARG A 56 -6.43 -8.23 -13.03
CA ARG A 56 -7.53 -9.01 -13.61
C ARG A 56 -8.85 -8.80 -12.87
N ILE A 57 -8.77 -8.47 -11.58
CA ILE A 57 -9.91 -8.08 -10.75
C ILE A 57 -9.58 -6.81 -9.95
N ASN A 58 -10.62 -6.12 -9.52
CA ASN A 58 -10.53 -4.99 -8.61
C ASN A 58 -10.60 -5.43 -7.15
N LEU A 59 -9.96 -4.66 -6.28
CA LEU A 59 -10.01 -4.81 -4.84
C LEU A 59 -11.27 -4.16 -4.29
N THR A 60 -12.14 -4.94 -3.66
CA THR A 60 -13.34 -4.44 -3.00
C THR A 60 -13.03 -3.91 -1.59
N GLN A 61 -13.89 -3.04 -1.06
CA GLN A 61 -13.74 -2.47 0.29
C GLN A 61 -13.56 -3.56 1.36
N VAL A 62 -14.34 -4.65 1.26
CA VAL A 62 -14.29 -5.77 2.21
C VAL A 62 -12.89 -6.39 2.25
N TYR A 63 -12.30 -6.67 1.08
CA TYR A 63 -10.96 -7.27 1.03
C TYR A 63 -9.85 -6.26 1.30
N MET A 64 -10.06 -4.98 0.97
CA MET A 64 -9.13 -3.90 1.31
C MET A 64 -8.93 -3.79 2.83
N VAL A 65 -10.02 -3.76 3.60
CA VAL A 65 -9.94 -3.73 5.07
C VAL A 65 -9.23 -4.98 5.62
N LYS A 66 -9.50 -6.15 5.05
CA LYS A 66 -8.82 -7.40 5.45
C LYS A 66 -7.33 -7.37 5.10
N LEU A 67 -6.95 -6.81 3.96
CA LEU A 67 -5.55 -6.62 3.58
C LEU A 67 -4.86 -5.63 4.53
N CYS A 68 -5.47 -4.50 4.88
CA CYS A 68 -4.89 -3.57 5.86
C CYS A 68 -4.56 -4.27 7.19
N LYS A 69 -5.44 -5.18 7.65
CA LYS A 69 -5.19 -6.01 8.84
C LYS A 69 -4.03 -6.99 8.65
N LEU A 70 -3.99 -7.71 7.53
CA LEU A 70 -2.87 -8.63 7.20
C LEU A 70 -1.53 -7.90 7.10
N LEU A 71 -1.52 -6.71 6.50
CA LEU A 71 -0.37 -5.82 6.34
C LEU A 71 0.02 -5.11 7.64
N LYS A 72 -0.82 -5.22 8.68
CA LYS A 72 -0.65 -4.55 9.98
C LYS A 72 -0.53 -3.04 9.85
N PHE A 73 -1.26 -2.45 8.91
CA PHE A 73 -1.28 -1.02 8.71
C PHE A 73 -1.92 -0.29 9.88
N LYS A 74 -1.31 0.84 10.25
CA LYS A 74 -1.93 1.83 11.13
C LYS A 74 -3.02 2.60 10.37
N GLN A 75 -3.81 3.41 11.07
CA GLN A 75 -4.90 4.17 10.47
C GLN A 75 -4.43 4.99 9.25
N ARG A 76 -3.40 5.83 9.41
CA ARG A 76 -2.88 6.65 8.30
C ARG A 76 -2.35 5.85 7.11
N GLU A 77 -1.86 4.64 7.32
CA GLU A 77 -1.38 3.78 6.23
C GLU A 77 -2.57 3.14 5.50
N SER A 78 -3.60 2.77 6.26
CA SER A 78 -4.87 2.26 5.73
C SER A 78 -5.59 3.31 4.90
N ASP A 79 -5.67 4.55 5.38
CA ASP A 79 -6.30 5.68 4.66
C ASP A 79 -5.57 5.96 3.34
N TYR A 80 -4.24 5.93 3.36
CA TYR A 80 -3.45 6.13 2.15
C TYR A 80 -3.54 4.95 1.18
N PHE A 81 -3.59 3.71 1.69
CA PHE A 81 -3.81 2.52 0.86
C PHE A 81 -5.18 2.58 0.18
N GLU A 82 -6.23 2.92 0.91
CA GLU A 82 -7.58 3.13 0.37
C GLU A 82 -7.58 4.21 -0.71
N LEU A 83 -6.87 5.31 -0.47
CA LEU A 83 -6.72 6.37 -1.46
C LEU A 83 -6.06 5.88 -2.76
N LEU A 84 -4.99 5.07 -2.67
CA LEU A 84 -4.34 4.48 -3.85
C LEU A 84 -5.25 3.48 -4.58
N VAL A 85 -6.02 2.67 -3.84
CA VAL A 85 -6.97 1.73 -4.43
C VAL A 85 -8.06 2.48 -5.20
N ASN A 86 -8.64 3.50 -4.59
CA ASN A 86 -9.66 4.34 -5.22
C ASN A 86 -9.11 5.08 -6.44
N TYR A 87 -7.88 5.60 -6.36
CA TYR A 87 -7.21 6.20 -7.51
C TYR A 87 -7.00 5.20 -8.67
N GLY A 88 -6.52 3.99 -8.35
CA GLY A 88 -6.25 2.94 -9.35
C GLY A 88 -7.50 2.30 -9.97
N GLN A 89 -8.67 2.47 -9.35
CA GLN A 89 -9.95 1.93 -9.80
C GLN A 89 -10.92 2.99 -10.33
N ALA A 90 -10.55 4.27 -10.28
CA ALA A 90 -11.35 5.36 -10.82
C ALA A 90 -11.47 5.25 -12.35
N GLU A 91 -12.70 5.38 -12.86
CA GLU A 91 -13.00 5.25 -14.29
C GLU A 91 -12.94 6.60 -15.01
N SER A 92 -13.37 7.67 -14.34
CA SER A 92 -13.36 9.01 -14.92
C SER A 92 -12.08 9.79 -14.60
N LEU A 93 -11.68 10.65 -15.54
CA LEU A 93 -10.56 11.56 -15.36
C LEU A 93 -10.77 12.49 -14.15
N GLU A 94 -12.00 12.94 -13.94
CA GLU A 94 -12.38 13.77 -12.80
C GLU A 94 -12.15 13.06 -11.46
N GLN A 95 -12.59 11.80 -11.35
CA GLN A 95 -12.35 10.99 -10.15
C GLN A 95 -10.85 10.78 -9.92
N LYS A 96 -10.09 10.45 -10.98
CA LYS A 96 -8.64 10.30 -10.89
C LYS A 96 -7.97 11.57 -10.39
N ASN A 97 -8.32 12.72 -10.96
CA ASN A 97 -7.76 14.02 -10.54
C ASN A 97 -8.07 14.31 -9.06
N ARG A 98 -9.30 14.04 -8.61
CA ARG A 98 -9.69 14.22 -7.20
C ARG A 98 -8.84 13.37 -6.26
N TYR A 99 -8.59 12.11 -6.58
CA TYR A 99 -7.75 11.25 -5.74
C TYR A 99 -6.27 11.61 -5.83
N LEU A 100 -5.79 11.99 -7.02
CA LEU A 100 -4.41 12.39 -7.24
C LEU A 100 -4.02 13.62 -6.40
N LEU A 101 -4.89 14.64 -6.33
CA LEU A 101 -4.68 15.81 -5.48
C LEU A 101 -4.52 15.43 -4.01
N LYS A 102 -5.36 14.51 -3.51
CA LYS A 102 -5.24 14.00 -2.13
C LYS A 102 -3.93 13.23 -1.92
N ILE A 103 -3.48 12.45 -2.91
CA ILE A 103 -2.21 11.71 -2.82
C ILE A 103 -1.04 12.68 -2.66
N PHE A 104 -1.04 13.79 -3.39
CA PHE A 104 -0.01 14.83 -3.25
C PHE A 104 0.00 15.46 -1.87
N THR A 105 -1.16 15.77 -1.29
CA THR A 105 -1.23 16.29 0.09
C THR A 105 -0.57 15.33 1.09
N TYR A 106 -0.80 14.03 0.98
CA TYR A 106 -0.15 13.03 1.83
C TYR A 106 1.38 13.00 1.64
N LYS A 107 1.86 13.15 0.40
CA LYS A 107 3.29 13.15 0.09
C LYS A 107 3.99 14.42 0.57
N GLU A 108 3.37 15.60 0.41
CA GLU A 108 3.89 16.88 0.92
C GLU A 108 3.97 16.89 2.44
N VAL A 109 2.95 16.37 3.13
CA VAL A 109 2.97 16.22 4.59
C VAL A 109 4.10 15.27 5.01
N LYS A 110 4.29 14.14 4.33
CA LYS A 110 5.42 13.25 4.62
C LYS A 110 6.77 13.94 4.36
N PHE A 111 6.93 14.65 3.25
CA PHE A 111 8.16 15.34 2.91
C PHE A 111 8.51 16.43 3.94
N SER A 112 7.52 17.21 4.38
CA SER A 112 7.69 18.23 5.42
C SER A 112 7.96 17.65 6.80
N LEU A 113 7.32 16.53 7.18
CA LEU A 113 7.61 15.83 8.43
C LEU A 113 9.02 15.26 8.45
N ILE A 114 9.46 14.60 7.37
CA ILE A 114 10.84 14.14 7.22
C ILE A 114 11.79 15.34 7.31
N HIS A 115 11.56 16.42 6.56
CA HIS A 115 12.41 17.61 6.65
C HIS A 115 12.47 18.22 8.05
N ARG A 116 11.39 18.20 8.83
CA ARG A 116 11.39 18.66 10.23
C ARG A 116 12.16 17.71 11.16
N GLU A 117 11.96 16.40 11.05
CA GLU A 117 12.67 15.40 11.85
C GLU A 117 14.18 15.40 11.60
N HIS A 118 14.61 15.75 10.38
CA HIS A 118 16.03 15.90 10.04
C HIS A 118 16.64 17.26 10.41
N PHE A 119 15.83 18.26 10.81
CA PHE A 119 16.33 19.60 11.17
C PHE A 119 16.88 19.71 12.60
N GLU A 120 16.66 18.71 13.46
CA GLU A 120 17.25 18.65 14.80
C GLU A 120 18.72 18.17 14.81
N PHE A 121 19.27 17.78 13.65
CA PHE A 121 20.67 17.33 13.53
C PHE A 121 21.65 18.39 13.02
N TYR A 122 21.17 19.55 12.54
CA TYR A 122 22.03 20.60 11.97
C TYR A 122 22.12 21.89 12.78
N THR A 123 21.53 21.95 13.98
CA THR A 123 21.60 23.12 14.88
C THR A 123 22.73 23.05 15.92
N LYS A 124 23.83 22.36 15.59
CA LYS A 124 25.11 22.56 16.27
C LYS A 124 26.15 23.11 15.29
N TRP A 125 26.16 24.43 15.19
CA TRP A 125 27.38 25.20 14.96
C TRP A 125 27.82 25.78 16.30
#